data_AF-A0A0C4WVP7-F1
#
_entry.id   AF-A0A0C4WVP7-F1
#
_cell.length_a   1.000
_cell.length_b   1.000
_cell.length_c   1.000
_cell.angle_alpha   90.00
_cell.angle_beta   90.00
_cell.angle_gamma   90.00
#
_symmetry.space_group_name_H-M   'P 1'
#
loop_
_entity.id
_entity.type
_entity.pdbx_description
1 polymer ?
#
loop_
_entity_poly.entity_id
_entity_poly.type
_entity_poly.pdbx_seq_one_letter_code
_entity_poly.pdbx_strand_id
1 'polypeptide(L)'
;MSNLQDPRVLFAAERTLLAWNRTSLALIAFGFVVERSGLLVRALAPDSLAAKDLAITFWLGLAFIALGAFAALYSCREYLVVLRSLTPAEYPPGYGARWGIVVNLIVALLGASLALALYVR
;
A
#
# COMPACT_ATOMS: atom_id res chain seq x y z
N MET A 1 37.93 -3.28 -1.28
CA MET A 1 36.94 -3.05 -2.36
C MET A 1 35.70 -3.81 -1.97
N SER A 2 34.59 -3.12 -1.65
CA SER A 2 33.35 -3.79 -1.26
C SER A 2 32.81 -4.56 -2.46
N ASN A 3 32.52 -5.84 -2.28
CA ASN A 3 31.93 -6.70 -3.31
C ASN A 3 30.55 -6.13 -3.70
N LEU A 4 30.49 -5.38 -4.80
CA LEU A 4 29.28 -4.88 -5.45
C LEU A 4 28.50 -6.01 -6.17
N GLN A 5 28.68 -7.26 -5.73
CA GLN A 5 28.09 -8.47 -6.30
C GLN A 5 27.60 -9.38 -5.17
N ASP A 6 26.98 -8.80 -4.14
CA ASP A 6 26.47 -9.55 -2.99
C ASP A 6 24.96 -9.80 -3.15
N PRO A 7 24.50 -11.06 -3.29
CA PRO A 7 23.07 -11.38 -3.39
C PRO A 7 22.24 -10.90 -2.18
N ARG A 8 22.89 -10.54 -1.06
CA ARG A 8 22.23 -9.92 0.09
C ARG A 8 21.55 -8.59 -0.25
N VAL A 9 22.03 -7.85 -1.25
CA VAL A 9 21.42 -6.57 -1.67
C VAL A 9 20.01 -6.80 -2.21
N LEU A 10 19.82 -7.82 -3.04
CA LEU A 10 18.51 -8.20 -3.56
C LEU A 10 17.55 -8.60 -2.44
N PHE A 11 18.01 -9.44 -1.50
CA PHE A 11 17.18 -9.84 -0.35
C PHE A 11 16.90 -8.68 0.63
N ALA A 12 17.80 -7.70 0.75
CA ALA A 12 17.54 -6.50 1.51
C ALA A 12 16.45 -5.65 0.86
N ALA A 13 16.51 -5.45 -0.46
CA ALA A 13 15.50 -4.72 -1.23
C ALA A 13 14.12 -5.42 -1.19
N GLU A 14 14.09 -6.75 -1.20
CA GLU A 14 12.83 -7.49 -1.07
C GLU A 14 12.22 -7.34 0.32
N ARG A 15 13.03 -7.34 1.38
CA ARG A 15 12.54 -7.08 2.74
C ARG A 15 11.97 -5.67 2.89
N THR A 16 12.59 -4.66 2.28
CA THR A 16 12.02 -3.30 2.30
C THR A 16 10.71 -3.25 1.53
N LEU A 17 10.62 -3.91 0.36
CA LEU A 17 9.37 -4.01 -0.41
C LEU A 17 8.25 -4.69 0.38
N LEU A 18 8.52 -5.77 1.11
CA LEU A 18 7.54 -6.45 1.97
C LEU A 18 7.14 -5.59 3.18
N ALA A 19 8.08 -4.82 3.74
CA ALA A 19 7.77 -3.86 4.81
C ALA A 19 6.83 -2.76 4.31
N TRP A 20 7.09 -2.21 3.11
CA TRP A 20 6.18 -1.26 2.45
C TRP A 20 4.80 -1.85 2.22
N ASN A 21 4.72 -3.10 1.73
CA ASN A 21 3.45 -3.78 1.49
C ASN A 21 2.59 -3.87 2.77
N ARG A 22 3.20 -4.27 3.89
CA ARG A 22 2.50 -4.35 5.19
C ARG A 22 2.01 -2.99 5.65
N THR A 23 2.83 -1.93 5.50
CA THR A 23 2.42 -0.56 5.83
C THR A 23 1.25 -0.11 4.95
N SER A 24 1.31 -0.36 3.64
CA SER A 24 0.22 -0.06 2.72
C SER A 24 -1.09 -0.76 3.08
N LEU A 25 -1.03 -2.06 3.38
CA LEU A 25 -2.21 -2.82 3.81
C LEU A 25 -2.79 -2.29 5.12
N ALA A 26 -1.93 -1.95 6.09
CA ALA A 26 -2.37 -1.37 7.35
C ALA A 26 -3.06 -0.02 7.15
N LEU A 27 -2.51 0.85 6.30
CA LEU A 27 -3.13 2.15 5.96
C LEU A 27 -4.47 1.98 5.25
N ILE A 28 -4.57 1.06 4.27
CA ILE A 28 -5.82 0.78 3.56
C ILE A 28 -6.88 0.23 4.52
N ALA A 29 -6.54 -0.76 5.34
CA ALA A 29 -7.46 -1.36 6.29
C ALA A 29 -7.92 -0.34 7.34
N PHE A 30 -6.99 0.46 7.87
CA PHE A 30 -7.31 1.52 8.83
C PHE A 30 -8.23 2.58 8.20
N GLY A 31 -7.90 3.06 6.99
CA GLY A 31 -8.73 4.04 6.29
C GLY A 31 -10.15 3.53 6.01
N PHE A 32 -10.30 2.24 5.68
CA PHE A 32 -11.61 1.61 5.52
C PHE A 32 -12.40 1.58 6.84
N VAL A 33 -11.76 1.22 7.95
CA VAL A 33 -12.40 1.22 9.28
C VAL A 33 -12.81 2.64 9.69
N VAL A 34 -11.95 3.63 9.44
CA VAL A 34 -12.25 5.04 9.70
C VAL A 34 -13.48 5.45 8.91
N GLU A 35 -13.51 5.29 7.59
CA GLU A 35 -14.67 5.63 6.76
C GLU A 35 -15.96 4.95 7.27
N ARG A 36 -15.89 3.66 7.57
CA ARG A 36 -17.05 2.89 8.04
C ARG A 36 -17.55 3.27 9.43
N SER A 37 -16.68 3.80 10.29
CA SER A 37 -17.04 4.16 11.66
C SER A 37 -18.13 5.24 11.71
N GLY A 38 -18.07 6.24 10.81
CA GLY A 38 -19.09 7.31 10.75
C GLY A 38 -20.48 6.76 10.42
N LEU A 39 -20.54 5.81 9.48
CA LEU A 39 -21.79 5.12 9.13
C LEU A 39 -22.31 4.22 10.25
N LEU A 40 -21.41 3.55 10.97
CA LEU A 40 -21.79 2.71 12.11
C LEU A 40 -22.42 3.54 13.22
N VAL A 41 -21.84 4.70 13.58
CA VAL A 41 -22.41 5.54 14.62
C VAL A 41 -23.75 6.12 14.19
N ARG A 42 -23.90 6.57 12.93
CA ARG A 42 -25.19 7.03 12.41
C ARG A 42 -26.27 5.94 12.45
N ALA A 43 -25.90 4.68 12.24
CA ALA A 43 -26.84 3.56 12.32
C ALA A 43 -27.27 3.24 13.77
N LEU A 44 -26.39 3.46 14.75
CA LEU A 44 -26.66 3.20 16.17
C LEU A 44 -27.35 4.38 16.88
N ALA A 45 -27.05 5.61 16.44
CA ALA A 45 -27.57 6.84 17.02
C ALA A 45 -27.81 7.87 15.89
N PRO A 46 -28.98 7.82 15.23
CA PRO A 46 -29.29 8.65 14.07
C PRO A 46 -29.20 10.16 14.33
N ASP A 47 -29.49 10.59 15.55
CA ASP A 47 -29.52 12.00 15.96
C ASP A 47 -28.19 12.50 16.54
N SER A 48 -27.18 11.63 16.69
CA SER A 48 -25.94 11.99 17.41
C SER A 48 -24.81 12.52 16.52
N LEU A 49 -24.87 12.37 15.18
CA LEU A 49 -23.85 12.90 14.28
C LEU A 49 -24.38 14.01 13.38
N ALA A 50 -23.68 15.14 13.42
CA ALA A 50 -23.83 16.16 12.41
C ALA A 50 -23.32 15.64 11.05
N ALA A 51 -23.95 16.06 9.95
CA ALA A 51 -23.52 15.71 8.59
C ALA A 51 -22.04 16.07 8.32
N LYS A 52 -21.53 17.11 9.00
CA LYS A 52 -20.13 17.55 8.92
C LYS A 52 -19.16 16.50 9.47
N ASP A 53 -19.48 15.85 10.58
CA ASP A 53 -18.61 14.85 11.20
C ASP A 53 -18.52 13.59 10.33
N LEU A 54 -19.65 13.20 9.72
CA LEU A 54 -19.69 12.11 8.74
C LEU A 54 -18.77 12.40 7.53
N ALA A 55 -18.81 13.63 7.02
CA ALA A 55 -17.97 14.05 5.90
C ALA A 55 -16.47 14.05 6.28
N ILE A 56 -16.12 14.48 7.49
CA ILE A 56 -14.73 14.45 7.98
C ILE A 56 -14.22 13.00 8.04
N THR A 57 -14.99 12.11 8.66
CA THR A 57 -14.63 10.70 8.78
C THR A 57 -14.49 10.03 7.41
N PHE A 58 -15.37 10.36 6.46
CA PHE A 58 -15.29 9.90 5.08
C PHE A 58 -14.00 10.36 4.39
N TRP A 59 -13.71 11.67 4.38
CA TRP A 59 -12.52 12.21 3.74
C TRP A 59 -11.22 11.70 4.38
N LEU A 60 -11.22 11.55 5.70
CA LEU A 60 -10.08 11.01 6.43
C LEU A 60 -9.82 9.55 6.07
N GLY A 61 -10.87 8.72 6.03
CA GLY A 61 -10.76 7.32 5.61
C GLY A 61 -10.28 7.17 4.17
N LEU A 62 -10.84 7.97 3.26
CA LEU A 62 -10.42 8.03 1.85
C LEU A 62 -8.94 8.43 1.71
N ALA A 63 -8.48 9.42 2.47
CA ALA A 63 -7.09 9.85 2.46
C ALA A 63 -6.13 8.74 2.91
N PHE A 64 -6.47 7.97 3.96
CA PHE A 64 -5.66 6.84 4.40
C PHE A 64 -5.60 5.71 3.36
N ILE A 65 -6.72 5.39 2.70
CA ILE A 65 -6.76 4.38 1.62
C ILE A 65 -5.89 4.83 0.45
N ALA A 66 -6.05 6.09 0.02
CA ALA A 66 -5.26 6.66 -1.07
C ALA A 66 -3.76 6.67 -0.74
N LEU A 67 -3.39 7.03 0.50
CA LEU A 67 -2.00 7.00 0.98
C LEU A 67 -1.42 5.59 0.97
N GLY A 68 -2.19 4.58 1.41
CA GLY A 68 -1.76 3.19 1.38
C GLY A 68 -1.57 2.64 -0.03
N ALA A 69 -2.48 2.97 -0.95
CA ALA A 69 -2.36 2.63 -2.38
C ALA A 69 -1.14 3.33 -3.02
N PHE A 70 -0.92 4.60 -2.72
CA PHE A 70 0.25 5.34 -3.17
C PHE A 70 1.55 4.73 -2.64
N ALA A 71 1.61 4.37 -1.36
CA ALA A 71 2.78 3.73 -0.76
C ALA A 71 3.10 2.38 -1.43
N ALA A 72 2.09 1.60 -1.83
CA ALA A 72 2.28 0.33 -2.54
C ALA A 72 2.81 0.55 -3.98
N LEU A 73 2.37 1.62 -4.64
CA LEU A 73 2.89 1.99 -5.96
C LEU A 73 4.31 2.55 -5.88
N TYR A 74 4.60 3.36 -4.86
CA TYR A 74 5.91 3.95 -4.62
C TYR A 74 6.96 2.87 -4.31
N SER A 75 6.61 1.88 -3.50
CA SER A 75 7.50 0.76 -3.18
C SER A 75 7.89 -0.06 -4.42
N CYS A 76 6.97 -0.23 -5.38
CA CYS A 76 7.26 -0.86 -6.67
C CYS A 76 8.31 -0.04 -7.45
N ARG A 77 8.19 1.29 -7.46
CA ARG A 77 9.16 2.17 -8.13
C ARG A 77 10.55 2.06 -7.53
N GLU A 78 10.66 2.16 -6.21
CA GLU A 78 11.94 2.01 -5.49
C GLU A 78 12.56 0.64 -5.76
N TYR A 79 11.77 -0.44 -5.66
CA TYR A 79 12.27 -1.78 -5.93
C TYR A 79 12.75 -1.95 -7.38
N LEU A 80 12.03 -1.37 -8.36
CA LEU A 80 12.46 -1.37 -9.77
C LEU A 80 13.75 -0.59 -10.00
N VAL A 81 13.95 0.54 -9.31
CA VAL A 81 15.20 1.32 -9.39
C VAL A 81 16.36 0.48 -8.87
N VAL A 82 16.19 -0.19 -7.72
CA VAL A 82 17.20 -1.11 -7.19
C VAL A 82 17.45 -2.27 -8.16
N LEU A 83 16.39 -2.88 -8.70
CA LEU A 83 16.50 -4.01 -9.63
C LEU A 83 17.26 -3.66 -10.92
N ARG A 84 17.11 -2.42 -11.41
CA ARG A 84 17.87 -1.90 -12.57
C ARG A 84 19.33 -1.62 -12.28
N SER A 85 19.70 -1.40 -11.01
CA SER A 85 21.08 -1.18 -10.60
C SER A 85 21.87 -2.48 -10.41
N LEU A 86 21.19 -3.63 -10.33
CA LEU A 86 21.80 -4.94 -10.13
C LEU A 86 22.31 -5.55 -11.44
N THR A 87 23.52 -6.10 -11.38
CA THR A 87 24.16 -6.84 -12.46
C THR A 87 23.65 -8.29 -12.55
N PRO A 88 23.71 -8.95 -13.74
CA PRO A 88 23.24 -10.33 -13.93
C PRO A 88 23.89 -11.37 -13.00
N ALA A 89 25.08 -11.09 -12.49
CA ALA A 89 25.80 -11.97 -11.54
C ALA A 89 25.20 -11.97 -10.11
N GLU A 90 24.32 -11.02 -9.80
CA GLU A 90 23.71 -10.86 -8.47
C GLU A 90 22.35 -11.57 -8.34
N TYR A 91 21.82 -12.09 -9.45
CA TYR A 91 20.59 -12.86 -9.45
C TYR A 91 20.89 -14.34 -9.17
N PRO A 92 20.34 -14.93 -8.09
CA PRO A 92 20.40 -16.37 -7.91
C PRO A 92 19.71 -17.06 -9.11
N PRO A 93 20.29 -18.14 -9.66
CA PRO A 93 19.70 -18.84 -10.79
C PRO A 93 18.29 -19.32 -10.45
N GLY A 94 17.30 -18.91 -11.25
CA GLY A 94 15.88 -19.27 -11.06
C GLY A 94 15.08 -18.38 -10.10
N TYR A 95 15.65 -17.29 -9.56
CA TYR A 95 14.94 -16.44 -8.60
C TYR A 95 13.91 -15.50 -9.26
N GLY A 96 12.63 -15.69 -8.90
CA GLY A 96 11.51 -14.90 -9.39
C GLY A 96 11.30 -13.56 -8.67
N ALA A 97 12.27 -12.64 -8.76
CA ALA A 97 12.21 -11.30 -8.14
C ALA A 97 10.97 -10.44 -8.53
N ARG A 98 10.19 -10.89 -9.52
CA ARG A 98 9.00 -10.19 -10.03
C ARG A 98 7.77 -10.32 -9.12
N TRP A 99 7.69 -11.35 -8.27
CA TRP A 99 6.50 -11.61 -7.46
C TRP A 99 6.20 -10.50 -6.45
N GLY A 100 7.23 -9.93 -5.81
CA GLY A 100 7.04 -8.81 -4.87
C GLY A 100 6.41 -7.58 -5.53
N ILE A 101 6.78 -7.28 -6.78
CA ILE A 101 6.20 -6.20 -7.58
C ILE A 101 4.74 -6.52 -7.91
N VAL A 102 4.46 -7.73 -8.38
CA VAL A 102 3.10 -8.16 -8.74
C VAL A 102 2.15 -8.02 -7.55
N VAL A 103 2.56 -8.49 -6.37
CA VAL A 103 1.73 -8.38 -5.15
C VAL A 103 1.48 -6.92 -4.76
N ASN A 104 2.50 -6.06 -4.77
CA ASN A 104 2.31 -4.64 -4.44
C ASN A 104 1.46 -3.91 -5.48
N LEU A 105 1.58 -4.26 -6.76
CA LEU A 105 0.75 -3.70 -7.82
C LEU A 105 -0.73 -4.10 -7.62
N ILE A 106 -0.99 -5.36 -7.28
CA ILE A 106 -2.35 -5.82 -6.96
C ILE A 106 -2.90 -5.05 -5.75
N VAL A 107 -2.11 -4.88 -4.68
CA VAL A 107 -2.53 -4.09 -3.51
C VAL A 107 -2.82 -2.64 -3.87
N ALA A 108 -1.99 -2.00 -4.70
CA ALA A 108 -2.20 -0.64 -5.16
C ALA A 108 -3.49 -0.52 -6.01
N LEU A 109 -3.73 -1.47 -6.93
CA LEU A 109 -4.93 -1.51 -7.76
C LEU A 109 -6.18 -1.71 -6.91
N LEU A 110 -6.19 -2.69 -6.00
CA LEU A 110 -7.32 -2.94 -5.11
C LEU A 110 -7.59 -1.75 -4.18
N GLY A 111 -6.54 -1.13 -3.62
CA GLY A 111 -6.67 0.07 -2.80
C GLY A 111 -7.23 1.26 -3.58
N ALA A 112 -6.78 1.47 -4.82
CA ALA A 112 -7.30 2.51 -5.70
C ALA A 112 -8.75 2.24 -6.11
N SER A 113 -9.09 1.00 -6.44
CA SER A 113 -10.47 0.60 -6.74
C SER A 113 -11.38 0.80 -5.53
N LEU A 114 -10.93 0.49 -4.32
CA LEU A 114 -11.68 0.72 -3.09
C LEU A 114 -11.90 2.23 -2.86
N ALA A 115 -10.86 3.05 -3.00
CA ALA A 115 -10.98 4.50 -2.88
C ALA A 115 -11.98 5.07 -3.90
N LEU A 116 -11.91 4.62 -5.15
CA LEU A 116 -12.84 5.04 -6.21
C LEU A 116 -14.27 4.61 -5.89
N ALA A 117 -14.47 3.36 -5.45
CA ALA A 117 -15.77 2.83 -5.09
C ALA A 117 -16.41 3.59 -3.91
N LEU A 118 -15.60 4.04 -2.94
CA LEU A 118 -16.08 4.88 -1.83
C LEU A 118 -16.37 6.31 -2.30
N TYR A 119 -15.57 6.87 -3.19
CA TYR A 119 -15.75 8.23 -3.70
C TYR A 119 -17.03 8.40 -4.55
N VAL A 120 -17.40 7.38 -5.31
CA VAL A 120 -18.59 7.40 -6.20
C VAL A 120 -19.89 7.17 -5.43
N ARG A 121 -19.81 6.65 -4.19
CA ARG A 121 -20.96 6.28 -3.37
C ARG A 121 -21.55 7.47 -2.64
#